data_AF-A0A841ZCH7-F1
#
_entry.id   AF-A0A841ZCH7-F1
#
_cell.length_a   1.000
_cell.length_b   1.000
_cell.length_c   1.000
_cell.angle_alpha   90.00
_cell.angle_beta   90.00
_cell.angle_gamma   90.00
#
_symmetry.space_group_name_H-M   'P 1'
#
loop_
_entity.id
_entity.type
_entity.pdbx_description
1 polymer ?
#
loop_
_entity_poly.entity_id
_entity_poly.type
_entity_poly.pdbx_seq_one_letter_code
_entity_poly.pdbx_strand_id
1 'polypeptide(L)'
;MGNADEASIDYLNNLLPTQIQLMKEDVPKVYIHYSDQEHTYEEHITFLIEDLTEAKYQISLDICHYKIHQEVSKHFPPFLIQTLTEIIK
;
A
#
# COMPACT_ATOMS: atom_id res chain seq x y z
N MET A 1 27.32 9.23 6.26
CA MET A 1 27.13 7.88 6.84
C MET A 1 25.74 7.87 7.44
N GLY A 2 24.89 6.90 7.07
CA GLY A 2 23.53 6.84 7.60
C GLY A 2 23.58 6.50 9.08
N ASN A 3 22.96 7.33 9.91
CA ASN A 3 22.82 7.07 11.33
C ASN A 3 21.79 5.96 11.53
N ALA A 4 22.25 4.77 11.90
CA ALA A 4 21.41 3.63 12.27
C ALA A 4 21.04 3.67 13.76
N ASP A 5 20.85 4.88 14.31
CA ASP A 5 20.35 5.06 15.67
C ASP A 5 18.90 4.57 15.75
N GLU A 6 18.54 3.94 16.87
CA GLU A 6 17.21 3.37 17.11
C GLU A 6 16.09 4.40 16.89
N ALA A 7 16.30 5.65 17.32
CA ALA A 7 15.38 6.75 17.08
C ALA A 7 15.15 7.08 15.59
N SER A 8 16.16 6.91 14.73
CA SER A 8 16.02 7.11 13.28
C SER A 8 15.21 5.98 12.65
N ILE A 9 15.41 4.75 13.13
CA ILE A 9 14.65 3.58 12.68
C ILE A 9 13.18 3.73 13.09
N ASP A 10 12.92 4.08 14.35
CA ASP A 10 11.58 4.32 14.85
C ASP A 10 10.87 5.46 14.12
N TYR A 11 11.60 6.55 13.83
CA TYR A 11 11.06 7.64 13.03
C TYR A 11 10.65 7.17 11.63
N LEU A 12 11.50 6.39 10.95
CA LEU A 12 11.20 5.89 9.61
C LEU A 12 10.05 4.88 9.60
N ASN A 13 9.97 3.99 10.60
CA ASN A 13 8.89 3.02 10.73
C ASN A 13 7.53 3.71 10.95
N ASN A 14 7.50 4.80 11.71
CA ASN A 14 6.27 5.51 12.02
C ASN A 14 5.92 6.63 11.02
N LEU A 15 6.79 6.94 10.06
CA LEU A 15 6.61 8.06 9.15
C LEU A 15 5.31 7.94 8.36
N LEU A 16 5.09 6.80 7.71
CA LEU A 16 3.93 6.56 6.85
C LEU A 16 2.62 6.42 7.65
N PRO A 17 2.54 5.60 8.72
CA PRO A 17 1.36 5.55 9.58
C PRO A 17 0.97 6.93 10.15
N THR A 18 1.96 7.71 10.59
CA THR A 18 1.72 9.06 11.12
C THR A 18 1.13 9.98 10.04
N GLN A 19 1.64 9.94 8.81
CA GLN A 19 1.09 10.75 7.71
C GLN A 19 -0.34 10.35 7.35
N ILE A 20 -0.63 9.05 7.30
CA ILE A 20 -1.98 8.52 7.06
C ILE A 20 -2.97 9.05 8.11
N GLN A 21 -2.58 9.07 9.39
CA GLN A 21 -3.44 9.57 10.47
C GLN A 21 -3.59 11.11 10.51
N LEU A 22 -2.57 11.85 10.07
CA LEU A 22 -2.58 13.32 10.08
C LEU A 22 -3.40 13.92 8.94
N MET A 23 -3.50 13.23 7.80
CA MET A 23 -4.35 13.63 6.68
C MET A 23 -5.83 13.46 7.04
N LYS A 24 -6.53 14.58 7.28
CA LYS A 24 -7.96 14.60 7.64
C LYS A 24 -8.86 15.24 6.60
N GLU A 25 -8.30 16.09 5.74
CA GLU A 25 -9.02 16.81 4.70
C GLU A 25 -8.43 16.41 3.35
N ASP A 26 -9.31 16.11 2.38
CA ASP A 26 -8.96 15.72 1.00
C ASP A 26 -8.07 14.45 0.91
N VAL A 27 -8.49 13.39 1.60
CA VAL A 27 -7.78 12.10 1.54
C VAL A 27 -7.86 11.50 0.12
N PRO A 28 -6.72 11.13 -0.50
CA PRO A 28 -6.73 10.54 -1.82
C PRO A 28 -7.38 9.16 -1.80
N LYS A 29 -8.02 8.78 -2.91
CA LYS A 29 -8.42 7.41 -3.14
C LYS A 29 -7.17 6.57 -3.47
N VAL A 30 -6.96 5.50 -2.71
CA VAL A 30 -5.79 4.62 -2.82
C VAL A 30 -6.18 3.33 -3.54
N TYR A 31 -5.37 2.92 -4.50
CA TYR A 31 -5.54 1.70 -5.28
C TYR A 31 -4.39 0.76 -4.97
N ILE A 32 -4.69 -0.43 -4.47
CA ILE A 32 -3.69 -1.40 -4.02
C ILE A 32 -3.89 -2.69 -4.79
N HIS A 33 -2.83 -3.12 -5.48
CA HIS A 33 -2.74 -4.43 -6.12
C HIS A 33 -1.77 -5.29 -5.32
N TYR A 34 -2.22 -6.45 -4.87
CA TYR A 34 -1.40 -7.37 -4.10
C TYR A 34 -1.83 -8.82 -4.33
N SER A 35 -0.99 -9.76 -3.92
CA SER A 35 -1.36 -11.17 -3.85
C SER A 35 -1.49 -11.64 -2.42
N ASP A 36 -2.57 -12.34 -2.11
CA ASP A 36 -2.78 -12.96 -0.79
C ASP A 36 -1.98 -14.26 -0.58
N GLN A 37 -1.30 -14.74 -1.63
CA GLN A 37 -0.45 -15.94 -1.60
C GLN A 37 1.05 -15.62 -1.45
N GLU A 38 1.40 -14.35 -1.26
CA GLU A 38 2.79 -13.89 -1.13
C GLU A 38 3.10 -13.51 0.33
N HIS A 39 4.33 -13.81 0.79
CA HIS A 39 4.80 -13.45 2.14
C HIS A 39 4.62 -11.97 2.51
N THR A 40 4.77 -11.06 1.54
CA THR A 40 4.62 -9.62 1.77
C THR A 40 3.20 -9.21 2.16
N TYR A 41 2.18 -10.04 1.86
CA TYR A 41 0.80 -9.77 2.26
C TYR A 41 0.63 -9.77 3.78
N GLU A 42 1.05 -10.85 4.42
CA GLU A 42 0.96 -11.01 5.87
C GLU A 42 1.95 -10.10 6.59
N GLU A 43 3.13 -9.87 6.00
CA GLU A 43 4.19 -9.07 6.66
C GLU A 43 3.97 -7.55 6.55
N HIS A 44 3.36 -7.07 5.46
CA HIS A 44 3.38 -5.63 5.15
C HIS A 44 2.03 -5.09 4.64
N ILE A 45 1.40 -5.75 3.68
CA ILE A 45 0.20 -5.19 3.02
C ILE A 45 -1.00 -5.15 3.96
N THR A 46 -1.15 -6.15 4.83
CA THR A 46 -2.24 -6.19 5.82
C THR A 46 -2.20 -4.96 6.73
N PHE A 47 -1.03 -4.63 7.29
CA PHE A 47 -0.86 -3.45 8.15
C PHE A 47 -1.18 -2.15 7.41
N LEU A 48 -0.76 -2.02 6.16
CA LEU A 48 -1.08 -0.84 5.35
C LEU A 48 -2.59 -0.70 5.09
N ILE A 49 -3.28 -1.81 4.79
CA ILE A 49 -4.74 -1.80 4.58
C ILE A 49 -5.45 -1.43 5.87
N GLU A 50 -4.99 -1.94 7.02
CA GLU A 50 -5.54 -1.60 8.33
C GLU A 50 -5.39 -0.11 8.63
N ASP A 51 -4.18 0.45 8.48
CA ASP A 51 -3.90 1.88 8.71
C ASP A 51 -4.79 2.78 7.83
N LEU A 52 -4.92 2.46 6.55
CA LEU A 52 -5.75 3.21 5.60
C LEU A 52 -7.25 3.09 5.93
N THR A 53 -7.68 1.90 6.34
CA THR A 53 -9.08 1.63 6.72
C THR A 53 -9.45 2.38 8.00
N GLU A 54 -8.58 2.37 9.01
CA GLU A 54 -8.77 3.09 10.27
C GLU A 54 -8.82 4.61 10.03
N ALA A 55 -7.95 5.12 9.14
CA ALA A 55 -7.95 6.52 8.73
C ALA A 55 -9.07 6.88 7.74
N LYS A 56 -9.98 5.95 7.42
CA LYS A 56 -11.17 6.15 6.56
C LYS A 56 -10.85 6.58 5.12
N TYR A 57 -9.73 6.12 4.59
CA TYR A 57 -9.39 6.32 3.18
C TYR A 57 -10.35 5.53 2.28
N GLN A 58 -10.62 6.08 1.09
CA GLN A 58 -11.25 5.29 0.03
C GLN A 58 -10.20 4.36 -0.56
N ILE A 59 -10.32 3.06 -0.30
CA ILE A 59 -9.41 2.04 -0.82
C ILE A 59 -10.09 1.19 -1.90
N SER A 60 -9.35 0.88 -2.96
CA SER A 60 -9.74 -0.06 -4.00
C SER A 60 -8.70 -1.17 -4.04
N LEU A 61 -9.11 -2.38 -3.70
CA LEU A 61 -8.22 -3.53 -3.58
C LEU A 61 -8.40 -4.45 -4.80
N ASP A 62 -7.30 -4.77 -5.46
CA ASP A 62 -7.22 -5.81 -6.48
C ASP A 62 -6.42 -6.99 -5.93
N ILE A 63 -7.14 -8.05 -5.59
CA ILE A 63 -6.60 -9.23 -4.91
C ILE A 63 -6.25 -10.28 -5.97
N CYS A 64 -4.97 -10.62 -6.05
CA CYS A 64 -4.44 -11.70 -6.87
C CYS A 64 -3.97 -12.88 -6.00
N HIS A 65 -3.54 -13.96 -6.65
CA HIS A 65 -3.16 -15.22 -5.99
C HIS A 65 -1.82 -15.79 -6.48
N TYR A 66 -0.91 -14.93 -6.93
CA TYR A 66 0.44 -15.37 -7.32
C TYR A 66 1.34 -15.60 -6.09
N LYS A 67 2.22 -16.59 -6.16
CA LYS A 67 3.05 -17.01 -5.00
C LYS A 67 4.41 -16.33 -4.93
N ILE A 68 4.85 -15.76 -6.04
CA ILE A 68 6.19 -15.20 -6.18
C ILE A 68 6.06 -13.71 -6.46
N HIS A 69 6.75 -12.88 -5.67
CA HIS A 69 6.76 -11.43 -5.82
C HIS A 69 7.05 -10.94 -7.24
N GLN A 70 7.89 -11.66 -7.97
CA GLN A 70 8.24 -11.31 -9.36
C GLN A 70 7.02 -11.31 -10.30
N GLU A 71 5.94 -12.03 -9.97
CA GLU A 71 4.73 -12.08 -10.77
C GLU A 71 3.90 -10.79 -10.69
N VAL A 72 4.12 -9.93 -9.68
CA VAL A 72 3.58 -8.57 -9.62
C VAL A 72 3.85 -7.84 -10.95
N SER A 73 5.05 -8.02 -11.53
CA SER A 73 5.42 -7.38 -12.80
C SER A 73 4.54 -7.75 -13.99
N LYS A 74 3.87 -8.92 -13.94
CA LYS A 74 2.95 -9.40 -14.97
C LYS A 74 1.51 -8.93 -14.72
N HIS A 75 1.10 -8.86 -13.45
CA HIS A 75 -0.29 -8.59 -13.06
C HIS A 75 -0.56 -7.11 -12.79
N PHE A 76 0.44 -6.34 -12.37
CA PHE A 76 0.29 -4.91 -12.11
C PHE A 76 0.03 -4.05 -13.37
N PRO A 77 0.71 -4.26 -14.52
CA PRO A 77 0.45 -3.45 -15.71
C PRO A 77 -1.01 -3.43 -16.21
N PRO A 78 -1.71 -4.58 -16.33
CA PRO A 78 -3.12 -4.56 -16.73
C PRO A 78 -4.00 -3.84 -15.70
N PHE A 79 -3.76 -4.06 -14.40
CA PHE A 79 -4.47 -3.36 -13.33
C PHE A 79 -4.29 -1.84 -13.42
N LEU A 80 -3.05 -1.37 -13.64
CA LEU A 80 -2.75 0.05 -13.76
C LEU A 80 -3.50 0.69 -14.93
N ILE A 81 -3.47 0.05 -16.11
CA ILE A 81 -4.13 0.58 -17.32
C ILE A 81 -5.64 0.64 -17.10
N GLN A 82 -6.24 -0.42 -16.55
CA GLN A 82 -7.67 -0.46 -16.27
C GLN A 82 -8.07 0.64 -15.28
N THR A 83 -7.35 0.74 -14.17
CA THR A 83 -7.60 1.74 -13.12
C THR A 83 -7.51 3.16 -13.66
N LEU A 84 -6.45 3.47 -14.43
CA LEU A 84 -6.30 4.80 -15.05
C LEU A 84 -7.41 5.09 -16.06
N THR A 85 -7.82 4.08 -16.84
CA THR A 85 -8.93 4.23 -17.80
C THR A 85 -10.25 4.52 -17.09
N GLU A 86 -10.49 3.94 -15.92
CA GLU A 86 -11.67 4.21 -15.09
C GLU A 86 -11.63 5.60 -14.43
N ILE A 87 -10.44 6.10 -14.05
CA ILE A 87 -10.27 7.42 -13.43
C ILE A 87 -10.40 8.57 -14.44
N ILE A 88 -9.90 8.38 -15.67
CA ILE A 88 -9.88 9.45 -16.71
C ILE A 88 -11.24 9.60 -17.42
N LYS A 89 -12.12 8.60 -17.34
CA LYS A 89 -13.46 8.65 -17.93
C LYS A 89 -14.35 9.67 -17.27
#